data_AF-A0AAD7XS70-F1
#
_entry.id   AF-A0AAD7XS70-F1
#
_cell.length_a   1.000
_cell.length_b   1.000
_cell.length_c   1.000
_cell.angle_alpha   90.00
_cell.angle_beta   90.00
_cell.angle_gamma   90.00
#
_symmetry.space_group_name_H-M   'P 1'
#
loop_
_entity.id
_entity.type
_entity.pdbx_description
1 polymer ?
#
loop_
_entity_poly.entity_id
_entity_poly.type
_entity_poly.pdbx_seq_one_letter_code
_entity_poly.pdbx_strand_id
1 'polypeptide(L)'
;MASSGPTTNAQDQAEAAAMRKGEGRGGTIAGLPPCAIEDGLQKYVLIQVGEGHLVRGAVSAAYHRDAAQPCVEQLSALGVDYEVLGGGRIALDRASKSIKIYGFSYGFPWQGRPRHDITADVVQAHFPGWTVTTSDEGY
;
A
#
# COMPACT_ATOMS: atom_id res chain seq x y z
N MET A 1 20.40 3.56 25.87
CA MET A 1 18.93 3.67 25.93
C MET A 1 18.43 3.75 24.50
N ALA A 2 17.85 2.68 23.97
CA ALA A 2 17.34 2.64 22.60
C ALA A 2 15.87 3.09 22.63
N SER A 3 15.61 4.30 22.16
CA SER A 3 14.28 4.87 22.00
C SER A 3 13.55 4.16 20.86
N SER A 4 12.75 3.15 21.19
CA SER A 4 11.80 2.50 20.29
C SER A 4 10.53 3.36 20.14
N GLY A 5 10.67 4.55 19.57
CA GLY A 5 9.55 5.36 19.08
C GLY A 5 9.07 4.88 17.70
N PRO A 6 7.83 5.22 17.27
CA PRO A 6 7.37 4.88 15.92
C PRO A 6 8.34 5.48 14.91
N THR A 7 8.86 4.64 14.01
CA THR A 7 10.06 4.94 13.20
C THR A 7 9.87 6.03 12.16
N THR A 8 8.65 6.53 11.92
CA THR A 8 8.40 7.59 10.94
C THR A 8 8.71 8.94 11.55
N ASN A 9 9.84 9.54 11.18
CA ASN A 9 10.21 10.89 11.61
C ASN A 9 9.49 11.95 10.74
N ALA A 10 9.61 13.24 11.11
CA ALA A 10 8.95 14.33 10.38
C ALA A 10 9.38 14.44 8.91
N GLN A 11 10.63 14.09 8.59
CA GLN A 11 11.14 14.06 7.23
C GLN A 11 10.42 12.97 6.41
N ASP A 12 10.24 11.79 7.00
CA ASP A 12 9.54 10.68 6.32
C ASP A 12 8.06 11.00 6.06
N GLN A 13 7.43 11.73 6.97
CA GLN A 13 6.06 12.22 6.77
C GLN A 13 5.98 13.24 5.64
N ALA A 14 6.95 14.17 5.57
CA ALA A 14 7.00 15.18 4.51
C ALA A 14 7.24 14.54 3.13
N GLU A 15 8.14 13.57 3.04
CA GLU A 15 8.40 12.83 1.80
C GLU A 15 7.20 12.00 1.35
N ALA A 16 6.53 11.30 2.28
CA ALA A 16 5.30 10.59 1.97
C ALA A 16 4.18 11.55 1.52
N ALA A 17 4.05 12.71 2.17
CA ALA A 17 3.09 13.72 1.75
C ALA A 17 3.37 14.23 0.32
N ALA A 18 4.63 14.45 -0.03
CA ALA A 18 5.03 14.85 -1.39
C ALA A 18 4.72 13.77 -2.44
N MET A 19 4.80 12.48 -2.07
CA MET A 19 4.47 11.36 -2.95
C MET A 19 2.97 11.07 -3.07
N ARG A 20 2.12 11.73 -2.27
CA ARG A 20 0.72 11.32 -2.12
C ARG A 20 -0.07 11.41 -3.42
N LYS A 21 0.16 12.41 -4.26
CA LYS A 21 -0.56 12.58 -5.53
C LYS A 21 0.43 12.85 -6.66
N GLY A 22 0.11 12.37 -7.84
CA GLY A 22 0.80 12.74 -9.07
C GLY A 22 -0.22 13.01 -10.16
N GLU A 23 0.04 14.05 -10.95
CA GLU A 23 -0.78 14.44 -12.09
C GLU A 23 -0.16 13.91 -13.39
N GLY A 24 -1.00 13.32 -14.22
CA GLY A 24 -0.69 12.69 -15.48
C GLY A 24 -1.33 13.40 -16.67
N ARG A 25 -1.05 12.90 -17.87
CA ARG A 25 -1.60 13.40 -19.14
C ARG A 25 -2.24 12.28 -19.96
N GLY A 26 -2.97 11.39 -19.28
CA GLY A 26 -3.70 10.28 -19.93
C GLY A 26 -2.86 9.03 -20.21
N GLY A 27 -1.86 8.75 -19.37
CA GLY A 27 -1.11 7.50 -19.40
C GLY A 27 -1.96 6.26 -19.14
N THR A 28 -1.38 5.07 -19.36
CA THR A 28 -2.03 3.77 -19.08
C THR A 28 -1.22 2.94 -18.11
N ILE A 29 -1.92 2.15 -17.27
CA ILE A 29 -1.31 1.20 -16.33
C ILE A 29 -1.15 -0.21 -16.94
N ALA A 30 -1.23 -0.34 -18.27
CA ALA A 30 -1.06 -1.62 -18.97
C ALA A 30 0.29 -2.27 -18.58
N GLY A 31 0.23 -3.44 -17.93
CA GLY A 31 1.39 -4.17 -17.45
C GLY A 31 1.70 -4.03 -15.96
N LEU A 32 0.99 -3.15 -15.23
CA LEU A 32 1.04 -3.10 -13.77
C LEU A 32 0.02 -4.09 -13.17
N PRO A 33 0.44 -5.08 -12.36
CA PRO A 33 -0.51 -5.95 -11.69
C PRO A 33 -1.31 -5.16 -10.63
N PRO A 34 -2.62 -5.42 -10.46
CA PRO A 34 -3.42 -4.77 -9.43
C PRO A 34 -2.89 -5.01 -8.00
N CYS A 35 -2.32 -6.19 -7.74
CA CYS A 35 -1.72 -6.53 -6.46
C CYS A 35 -0.26 -6.96 -6.66
N ALA A 36 0.65 -6.40 -5.87
CA ALA A 36 2.03 -6.87 -5.75
C ALA A 36 2.42 -6.87 -4.27
N ILE A 37 2.47 -8.07 -3.68
CA ILE A 37 2.81 -8.33 -2.27
C ILE A 37 3.61 -9.63 -2.18
N GLU A 38 4.41 -9.75 -1.12
CA GLU A 38 5.33 -10.87 -0.89
C GLU A 38 4.85 -11.82 0.21
N ASP A 39 5.48 -12.99 0.35
CA ASP A 39 5.22 -13.88 1.48
C ASP A 39 5.90 -13.35 2.76
N GLY A 40 5.14 -13.24 3.85
CA GLY A 40 5.57 -12.64 5.11
C GLY A 40 4.84 -11.36 5.51
N LEU A 41 5.31 -10.77 6.61
CA LEU A 41 4.79 -9.51 7.16
C LEU A 41 5.42 -8.32 6.44
N GLN A 42 4.59 -7.43 5.91
CA GLN A 42 5.03 -6.26 5.15
C GLN A 42 4.16 -5.04 5.42
N LYS A 43 4.74 -3.86 5.18
CA LYS A 43 3.97 -2.62 5.02
C LYS A 43 3.35 -2.60 3.64
N TYR A 44 2.17 -2.00 3.52
CA TYR A 44 1.51 -1.83 2.24
C TYR A 44 0.88 -0.45 2.09
N VAL A 45 0.67 -0.04 0.84
CA VAL A 45 -0.15 1.13 0.48
C VAL A 45 -1.24 0.75 -0.50
N LEU A 46 -2.35 1.49 -0.43
CA LEU A 46 -3.44 1.48 -1.40
C LEU A 46 -3.33 2.73 -2.28
N ILE A 47 -3.25 2.54 -3.59
CA ILE A 47 -3.07 3.61 -4.57
C ILE A 47 -4.27 3.60 -5.53
N GLN A 48 -4.97 4.71 -5.66
CA GLN A 48 -6.01 4.91 -6.66
C GLN A 48 -5.39 5.35 -7.98
N VAL A 49 -5.86 4.78 -9.09
CA VAL A 49 -5.49 5.14 -10.47
C VAL A 49 -6.74 5.11 -11.36
N GLY A 50 -7.19 6.28 -11.82
CA GLY A 50 -8.49 6.40 -12.48
C GLY A 50 -9.63 5.83 -11.61
N GLU A 51 -10.38 4.86 -12.15
CA GLU A 51 -11.44 4.13 -11.43
C GLU A 51 -10.94 2.88 -10.70
N GLY A 52 -9.65 2.54 -10.86
CA GLY A 52 -9.03 1.32 -10.31
C GLY A 52 -8.16 1.56 -9.08
N HIS A 53 -7.69 0.46 -8.51
CA HIS A 53 -6.82 0.47 -7.33
C HIS A 53 -5.64 -0.50 -7.49
N LEU A 54 -4.50 -0.09 -6.95
CA LEU A 54 -3.29 -0.88 -6.86
C LEU A 54 -2.92 -1.09 -5.39
N VAL A 55 -2.55 -2.32 -5.04
CA VAL A 55 -2.00 -2.70 -3.74
C VAL A 55 -0.51 -2.99 -3.91
N ARG A 56 0.31 -2.31 -3.11
CA ARG A 56 1.77 -2.46 -3.13
C ARG A 56 2.29 -2.74 -1.73
N GLY A 57 3.06 -3.81 -1.57
CA GLY A 57 3.77 -4.15 -0.35
C GLY A 57 5.09 -4.85 -0.65
N ALA A 58 6.03 -4.73 0.27
CA ALA A 58 7.33 -5.42 0.21
C ALA A 58 7.83 -5.71 1.62
N VAL A 59 8.35 -6.91 1.87
CA VAL A 59 8.88 -7.31 3.18
C VAL A 59 10.09 -6.46 3.56
N SER A 60 10.86 -6.03 2.56
CA SER A 60 12.03 -5.16 2.72
C SER A 60 11.69 -3.68 3.02
N ALA A 61 10.42 -3.27 2.89
CA ALA A 61 10.03 -1.87 3.09
C ALA A 61 10.16 -1.44 4.57
N ALA A 62 11.13 -0.58 4.84
CA ALA A 62 11.31 0.00 6.17
C ALA A 62 10.14 0.95 6.51
N TYR A 63 9.60 1.63 5.51
CA TYR A 63 8.49 2.58 5.61
C TYR A 63 7.44 2.35 4.52
N HIS A 64 6.23 2.89 4.70
CA HIS A 64 5.16 2.79 3.70
C HIS A 64 5.53 3.51 2.39
N ARG A 65 6.35 4.57 2.44
CA ARG A 65 6.88 5.23 1.24
C ARG A 65 7.73 4.28 0.41
N ASP A 66 8.52 3.42 1.05
CA ASP A 66 9.41 2.49 0.34
C ASP A 66 8.60 1.45 -0.43
N ALA A 67 7.44 1.06 0.11
CA ALA A 67 6.47 0.20 -0.60
C ALA A 67 5.75 0.93 -1.74
N ALA A 68 5.52 2.25 -1.61
CA ALA A 68 4.84 3.06 -2.62
C ALA A 68 5.76 3.48 -3.79
N GLN A 69 7.02 3.79 -3.48
CA GLN A 69 7.94 4.52 -4.34
C GLN A 69 8.12 3.88 -5.72
N PRO A 70 8.40 2.57 -5.87
CA PRO A 70 8.60 1.99 -7.19
C PRO A 70 7.36 2.14 -8.10
N CYS A 71 6.17 2.00 -7.52
CA CYS A 71 4.92 2.13 -8.26
C CYS A 71 4.63 3.58 -8.61
N VAL A 72 4.83 4.51 -7.68
CA VAL A 72 4.62 5.95 -7.88
C VAL A 72 5.55 6.50 -8.95
N GLU A 73 6.83 6.14 -8.92
CA GLU A 73 7.80 6.54 -9.95
C GLU A 73 7.40 6.00 -11.33
N GLN A 74 6.95 4.74 -11.40
CA GLN A 74 6.47 4.15 -12.64
C GLN A 74 5.21 4.83 -13.17
N LEU A 75 4.22 5.13 -12.31
CA LEU A 75 3.01 5.86 -12.70
C LEU A 75 3.33 7.27 -13.20
N SER A 76 4.25 7.95 -12.53
CA SER A 76 4.74 9.27 -12.94
C SER A 76 5.43 9.23 -14.30
N ALA A 77 6.30 8.24 -14.54
CA ALA A 77 6.96 8.03 -15.82
C ALA A 77 5.98 7.71 -16.95
N LEU A 78 4.89 7.02 -16.64
CA LEU A 78 3.79 6.72 -17.58
C LEU A 78 2.84 7.91 -17.79
N GLY A 79 2.93 8.96 -16.98
CA GLY A 79 2.01 10.10 -17.01
C GLY A 79 0.58 9.71 -16.60
N VAL A 80 0.46 8.84 -15.60
CA VAL A 80 -0.82 8.39 -15.02
C VAL A 80 -1.14 9.19 -13.76
N ASP A 81 -2.36 9.71 -13.67
CA ASP A 81 -2.87 10.31 -12.43
C ASP A 81 -3.01 9.25 -11.33
N TYR A 82 -2.54 9.56 -10.13
CA TYR A 82 -2.67 8.66 -9.00
C TYR A 82 -2.82 9.39 -7.66
N GLU A 83 -3.40 8.69 -6.69
CA GLU A 83 -3.42 9.10 -5.29
C GLU A 83 -3.13 7.91 -4.35
N VAL A 84 -2.15 8.07 -3.46
CA VAL A 84 -1.91 7.16 -2.35
C VAL A 84 -2.92 7.44 -1.23
N LEU A 85 -3.99 6.64 -1.19
CA LEU A 85 -5.14 6.82 -0.28
C LEU A 85 -4.77 6.60 1.18
N GLY A 86 -3.90 5.63 1.43
CA GLY A 86 -3.44 5.25 2.76
C GLY A 86 -2.65 3.95 2.75
N GLY A 87 -2.45 3.36 3.93
CA GLY A 87 -1.72 2.10 4.06
C GLY A 87 -1.84 1.48 5.44
N GLY A 88 -1.15 0.36 5.63
CA GLY A 88 -1.09 -0.40 6.87
C GLY A 88 -0.13 -1.58 6.72
N ARG A 89 -0.47 -2.72 7.33
CA ARG A 89 0.27 -3.97 7.19
C ARG A 89 -0.53 -5.06 6.50
N ILE A 90 0.19 -5.91 5.78
CA ILE A 90 -0.29 -7.17 5.24
C ILE A 90 0.62 -8.27 5.76
N ALA A 91 0.03 -9.34 6.29
CA ALA A 91 0.72 -10.60 6.54
C ALA A 91 0.18 -11.63 5.56
N LEU A 92 1.01 -12.04 4.61
CA LEU A 92 0.73 -13.15 3.70
C LEU A 92 1.42 -14.39 4.24
N ASP A 93 0.69 -15.49 4.35
CA ASP A 93 1.22 -16.81 4.66
C ASP A 93 0.82 -17.76 3.53
N ARG A 94 1.81 -18.10 2.70
CA ARG A 94 1.63 -18.99 1.55
C ARG A 94 1.37 -20.44 1.95
N ALA A 95 1.86 -20.89 3.10
CA ALA A 95 1.66 -22.26 3.56
C ALA A 95 0.20 -22.48 3.99
N SER A 96 -0.40 -21.53 4.69
CA SER A 96 -1.81 -21.60 5.12
C SER A 96 -2.80 -21.00 4.11
N LYS A 97 -2.32 -20.42 3.01
CA LYS A 97 -3.12 -19.66 2.03
C LYS A 97 -3.98 -18.59 2.71
N SER A 98 -3.38 -17.84 3.63
CA SER A 98 -4.07 -16.80 4.39
C SER A 98 -3.39 -15.44 4.25
N ILE A 99 -4.23 -14.40 4.26
CA ILE A 99 -3.81 -13.00 4.18
C ILE A 99 -4.57 -12.21 5.24
N LYS A 100 -3.82 -11.44 6.04
CA LYS A 100 -4.37 -10.54 7.06
C LYS A 100 -3.98 -9.11 6.72
N ILE A 101 -4.96 -8.22 6.62
CA ILE A 101 -4.78 -6.82 6.27
C ILE A 101 -5.21 -5.97 7.45
N TYR A 102 -4.34 -5.11 7.98
CA TYR A 102 -4.66 -4.39 9.21
C TYR A 102 -3.82 -3.14 9.45
N GLY A 103 -4.17 -2.39 10.48
CA GLY A 103 -3.40 -1.27 11.01
C GLY A 103 -3.36 -0.05 10.09
N PHE A 104 -2.30 0.75 10.21
CA PHE A 104 -2.29 2.08 9.60
C PHE A 104 -0.89 2.54 9.21
N SER A 105 -0.82 3.65 8.46
CA SER A 105 0.41 4.29 8.04
C SER A 105 0.53 5.70 8.60
N TYR A 106 1.65 6.01 9.25
CA TYR A 106 1.97 7.38 9.67
C TYR A 106 2.37 8.28 8.51
N GLY A 107 2.98 7.74 7.45
CA GLY A 107 3.37 8.50 6.26
C GLY A 107 2.20 8.73 5.29
N PHE A 108 1.27 7.78 5.24
CA PHE A 108 0.04 7.85 4.44
C PHE A 108 -1.18 7.58 5.34
N PRO A 109 -1.52 8.50 6.26
CA PRO A 109 -2.69 8.32 7.11
C PRO A 109 -3.96 8.35 6.25
N TRP A 110 -4.91 7.47 6.54
CA TRP A 110 -6.19 7.47 5.83
C TRP A 110 -6.87 8.85 5.89
N GLN A 111 -7.38 9.33 4.76
CA GLN A 111 -8.17 10.56 4.68
C GLN A 111 -9.64 10.23 5.00
N GLY A 112 -9.90 9.83 6.24
CA GLY A 112 -11.21 9.33 6.70
C GLY A 112 -11.12 7.89 7.20
N ARG A 113 -12.20 7.12 7.02
CA ARG A 113 -12.25 5.72 7.45
C ARG A 113 -11.17 4.88 6.72
N PRO A 114 -10.47 3.97 7.42
CA PRO A 114 -9.60 2.99 6.76
C PRO A 114 -10.31 2.24 5.63
N ARG A 115 -9.63 2.10 4.49
CA ARG A 115 -10.16 1.41 3.31
C ARG A 115 -9.52 0.04 3.09
N HIS A 116 -9.38 -0.73 4.17
CA HIS A 116 -8.90 -2.11 4.10
C HIS A 116 -9.85 -3.03 3.33
N ASP A 117 -11.13 -2.66 3.25
CA ASP A 117 -12.15 -3.28 2.39
C ASP A 117 -11.71 -3.30 0.91
N ILE A 118 -11.33 -2.14 0.37
CA ILE A 118 -10.86 -2.04 -1.03
C ILE A 118 -9.59 -2.85 -1.23
N THR A 119 -8.64 -2.77 -0.28
CA THR A 119 -7.42 -3.58 -0.34
C THR A 119 -7.76 -5.07 -0.38
N ALA A 120 -8.71 -5.53 0.44
CA ALA A 120 -9.15 -6.92 0.47
C ALA A 120 -9.77 -7.35 -0.85
N ASP A 121 -10.59 -6.52 -1.49
CA ASP A 121 -11.19 -6.83 -2.80
C ASP A 121 -10.11 -7.05 -3.87
N VAL A 122 -9.13 -6.14 -3.95
CA VAL A 122 -8.02 -6.24 -4.91
C VAL A 122 -7.17 -7.48 -4.65
N VAL A 123 -6.85 -7.75 -3.39
CA VAL A 123 -6.06 -8.92 -2.97
C VAL A 123 -6.83 -10.22 -3.25
N GLN A 124 -8.12 -10.28 -2.91
CA GLN A 124 -8.94 -11.47 -3.09
C GLN A 124 -9.09 -11.84 -4.57
N ALA A 125 -9.23 -10.84 -5.45
CA ALA A 125 -9.25 -11.04 -6.89
C ALA A 125 -7.91 -11.61 -7.42
N HIS A 126 -6.79 -11.23 -6.81
CA HIS A 126 -5.46 -11.72 -7.19
C HIS A 126 -5.13 -13.10 -6.60
N PHE A 127 -5.70 -13.44 -5.44
CA PHE A 127 -5.50 -14.71 -4.72
C PHE A 127 -6.83 -15.45 -4.57
N PRO A 128 -7.42 -15.98 -5.67
CA PRO A 128 -8.70 -16.66 -5.62
C PRO A 128 -8.62 -17.90 -4.72
N GLY A 129 -9.61 -18.05 -3.83
CA GLY A 129 -9.71 -19.18 -2.90
C GLY A 129 -8.80 -19.10 -1.66
N TRP A 130 -8.09 -17.98 -1.46
CA TRP A 130 -7.36 -17.72 -0.22
C TRP A 130 -8.26 -17.06 0.81
N THR A 131 -7.95 -17.26 2.09
CA THR A 131 -8.65 -16.59 3.19
C THR A 131 -8.08 -15.19 3.40
N VAL A 132 -8.86 -14.16 3.06
CA VAL A 132 -8.49 -12.75 3.29
C VAL A 132 -9.31 -12.19 4.45
N THR A 133 -8.64 -11.56 5.41
CA THR A 133 -9.29 -10.92 6.57
C THR A 133 -8.79 -9.51 6.77
N THR A 134 -9.66 -8.64 7.28
CA THR A 134 -9.34 -7.24 7.58
C THR A 134 -9.55 -6.93 9.06
N SER A 135 -8.78 -5.99 9.59
CA SER A 135 -8.96 -5.41 10.92
C SER A 135 -8.58 -3.94 10.88
N ASP A 136 -9.46 -3.05 11.37
CA ASP A 136 -9.14 -1.62 11.50
C ASP A 136 -8.22 -1.35 12.73
N GLU A 137 -7.90 -2.40 13.50
CA GLU A 137 -7.02 -2.37 14.68
C GLU A 137 -5.64 -3.01 14.42
N GLY A 138 -4.67 -2.63 15.26
CA GLY A 138 -3.31 -3.19 15.28
C GLY A 138 -2.26 -2.31 14.60
N TYR A 139 -0.97 -2.59 14.86
CA TYR A 139 0.16 -2.07 14.09
C TYR A 139 1.16 -3.17 13.81
#